data_AF-A0A356U9M9-F1
#
_entry.id   AF-A0A356U9M9-F1
#
_cell.length_a   1.000
_cell.length_b   1.000
_cell.length_c   1.000
_cell.angle_alpha   90.00
_cell.angle_beta   90.00
_cell.angle_gamma   90.00
#
_symmetry.space_group_name_H-M   'P 1'
#
loop_
_entity.id
_entity.type
_entity.pdbx_description
1 polymer ?
#
loop_
_entity_poly.entity_id
_entity_poly.type
_entity_poly.pdbx_seq_one_letter_code
_entity_poly.pdbx_strand_id
1 'polypeptide(L)'
;MAFLGSAYLGGTEGSPDSGTVFNSGVGFFLSSKSKEIALFFFEDNRWEVEVCQGQKSIIARCQEPLIMEQILSTGLELCQRALDLMSVSGQDNLQIEKPGEPHVLVFKSGDKIILREVSISDFSVSLKATATVLDSDGNVIPPPLERQPDWISAFRYYRLSQVNTDLFESYRNLYLSFESLLHEI
;
A
#
# COMPACT_ATOMS: atom_id res chain seq x y z
N MET A 1 7.61 -17.41 -3.67
CA MET A 1 6.81 -16.22 -4.02
C MET A 1 5.76 -15.97 -2.94
N ALA A 2 5.56 -14.73 -2.48
CA ALA A 2 4.58 -14.39 -1.45
C ALA A 2 3.59 -13.31 -1.94
N PHE A 3 2.32 -13.45 -1.57
CA PHE A 3 1.23 -12.56 -1.94
C PHE A 3 0.43 -12.16 -0.71
N LEU A 4 -0.22 -11.00 -0.79
CA LEU A 4 -1.28 -10.61 0.13
C LEU A 4 -2.55 -10.34 -0.70
N GLY A 5 -3.53 -11.23 -0.60
CA GLY A 5 -4.66 -11.23 -1.53
C GLY A 5 -4.20 -11.63 -2.94
N SER A 6 -4.49 -10.80 -3.94
CA SER A 6 -3.96 -10.98 -5.30
C SER A 6 -2.68 -10.19 -5.57
N ALA A 7 -2.25 -9.34 -4.64
CA ALA A 7 -1.16 -8.42 -4.85
C ALA A 7 0.19 -9.06 -4.46
N TYR A 8 1.18 -8.93 -5.33
CA TYR A 8 2.49 -9.53 -5.13
C TYR A 8 3.29 -8.75 -4.09
N LEU A 9 3.77 -9.45 -3.05
CA LEU A 9 4.47 -8.86 -1.92
C LEU A 9 6.01 -8.97 -2.05
N GLY A 10 6.50 -10.07 -2.60
CA GLY A 10 7.94 -10.30 -2.81
C GLY A 10 8.34 -11.77 -2.71
N GLY A 11 9.62 -12.06 -2.93
CA GLY A 11 10.12 -13.44 -2.93
C GLY A 11 11.40 -13.63 -3.74
N THR A 12 11.74 -14.90 -3.98
CA THR A 12 12.88 -15.31 -4.82
C THR A 12 12.57 -15.27 -6.31
N GLU A 13 11.30 -15.16 -6.65
CA GLU A 13 10.78 -15.20 -8.02
C GLU A 13 10.35 -13.79 -8.45
N GLY A 14 10.36 -13.53 -9.75
CA GLY A 14 9.88 -12.26 -10.29
C GLY A 14 8.39 -12.08 -10.09
N SER A 15 7.93 -10.83 -10.04
CA SER A 15 6.50 -10.51 -10.15
C SER A 15 5.90 -11.16 -11.40
N PRO A 16 4.70 -11.76 -11.34
CA PRO A 16 4.05 -12.34 -12.51
C PRO A 16 3.94 -11.37 -13.70
N ASP A 17 3.75 -10.08 -13.43
CA ASP A 17 3.49 -9.08 -14.45
C ASP A 17 4.76 -8.44 -15.02
N SER A 18 5.79 -8.25 -14.19
CA SER A 18 7.01 -7.50 -14.57
C SER A 18 8.29 -8.33 -14.56
N GLY A 19 8.26 -9.56 -14.03
CA GLY A 19 9.44 -10.37 -13.77
C GLY A 19 10.38 -9.80 -12.71
N THR A 20 10.03 -8.66 -12.09
CA THR A 20 10.89 -7.95 -11.14
C THR A 20 10.89 -8.68 -9.80
N VAL A 21 12.08 -8.95 -9.26
CA VAL A 21 12.24 -9.62 -7.97
C VAL A 21 12.26 -8.57 -6.86
N PHE A 22 11.28 -8.63 -5.96
CA PHE A 22 11.25 -7.81 -4.75
C PHE A 22 11.78 -8.60 -3.57
N ASN A 23 12.90 -8.15 -3.02
CA ASN A 23 13.58 -8.80 -1.90
C ASN A 23 12.99 -8.41 -0.54
N SER A 24 12.26 -7.29 -0.50
CA SER A 24 11.63 -6.75 0.69
C SER A 24 10.23 -6.25 0.37
N GLY A 25 9.28 -6.48 1.26
CA GLY A 25 7.93 -5.96 1.08
C GLY A 25 7.12 -5.98 2.37
N VAL A 26 6.16 -5.08 2.46
CA VAL A 26 5.19 -5.02 3.54
C VAL A 26 3.80 -4.72 3.00
N GLY A 27 2.82 -5.44 3.52
CA GLY A 27 1.40 -5.21 3.28
C GLY A 27 0.71 -4.76 4.56
N PHE A 28 -0.08 -3.70 4.44
CA PHE A 28 -0.95 -3.18 5.50
C PHE A 28 -2.41 -3.32 5.12
N PHE A 29 -3.28 -3.35 6.13
CA PHE A 29 -4.73 -3.45 5.93
C PHE A 29 -5.42 -2.08 5.98
N LEU A 30 -6.30 -1.87 5.02
CA LEU A 30 -7.13 -0.67 4.87
C LEU A 30 -8.46 -0.85 5.60
N SER A 31 -9.01 0.26 6.12
CA SER A 31 -10.31 0.24 6.80
C SER A 31 -11.48 -0.20 5.90
N SER A 32 -11.40 0.14 4.61
CA SER A 32 -12.37 -0.19 3.57
C SER A 32 -11.69 -0.81 2.36
N LYS A 33 -12.48 -1.48 1.51
CA LYS A 33 -11.98 -1.98 0.23
C LYS A 33 -11.72 -0.80 -0.71
N SER A 34 -10.58 -0.82 -1.41
CA SER A 34 -10.33 0.16 -2.47
C SER A 34 -11.35 -0.02 -3.59
N LYS A 35 -11.85 1.10 -4.13
CA LYS A 35 -12.67 1.09 -5.36
C LYS A 35 -11.82 1.14 -6.62
N GLU A 36 -10.57 1.52 -6.49
CA GLU A 36 -9.66 1.76 -7.60
C GLU A 36 -8.42 0.86 -7.54
N ILE A 37 -7.76 0.72 -8.69
CA ILE A 37 -6.41 0.16 -8.79
C ILE A 37 -5.42 1.33 -8.94
N ALA A 38 -4.32 1.29 -8.19
CA ALA A 38 -3.29 2.29 -8.30
C ALA A 38 -1.90 1.69 -8.04
N LEU A 39 -0.92 2.13 -8.83
CA LEU A 39 0.48 1.75 -8.70
C LEU A 39 1.34 3.01 -8.67
N PHE A 40 2.06 3.18 -7.57
CA PHE A 40 2.94 4.32 -7.32
C PHE A 40 4.40 3.88 -7.29
N PHE A 41 5.28 4.77 -7.76
CA PHE A 41 6.72 4.53 -7.74
C PHE A 41 7.40 5.62 -6.92
N PHE A 42 8.24 5.21 -5.98
CA PHE A 42 8.96 6.13 -5.11
C PHE A 42 10.47 5.86 -5.12
N GLU A 43 11.24 6.88 -4.72
CA GLU A 43 12.69 6.82 -4.55
C GLU A 43 13.41 6.25 -5.79
N ASP A 44 13.25 6.92 -6.94
CA ASP A 44 13.85 6.52 -8.22
C ASP A 44 13.43 5.11 -8.68
N ASN A 45 12.15 4.77 -8.51
CA ASN A 45 11.55 3.47 -8.85
C ASN A 45 12.10 2.28 -8.05
N ARG A 46 12.76 2.53 -6.91
CA ARG A 46 13.22 1.46 -6.02
C ARG A 46 12.09 0.84 -5.20
N TRP A 47 11.05 1.63 -4.97
CA TRP A 47 9.84 1.20 -4.29
C TRP A 47 8.63 1.27 -5.21
N GLU A 48 7.84 0.21 -5.16
CA GLU A 48 6.50 0.17 -5.74
C GLU A 48 5.49 0.10 -4.61
N VAL A 49 4.43 0.91 -4.72
CA VAL A 49 3.29 0.84 -3.82
C VAL A 49 2.03 0.57 -4.61
N GLU A 50 1.36 -0.52 -4.30
CA GLU A 50 0.19 -1.00 -5.03
C GLU A 50 -1.05 -1.06 -4.14
N VAL A 51 -2.16 -0.56 -4.68
CA VAL A 51 -3.51 -0.74 -4.15
C VAL A 51 -4.33 -1.45 -5.22
N CYS A 52 -4.93 -2.59 -4.86
CA CYS A 52 -5.78 -3.33 -5.79
C CYS A 52 -7.26 -3.07 -5.53
N GLN A 53 -8.03 -2.93 -6.62
CA GLN A 53 -9.47 -2.79 -6.56
C GLN A 53 -10.12 -3.97 -5.82
N GLY A 54 -11.08 -3.68 -4.96
CA GLY A 54 -11.85 -4.66 -4.20
C GLY A 54 -11.12 -5.25 -2.99
N GLN A 55 -9.86 -4.86 -2.74
CA GLN A 55 -9.05 -5.36 -1.63
C GLN A 55 -8.94 -4.35 -0.49
N LYS A 56 -8.77 -4.89 0.72
CA LYS A 56 -8.48 -4.11 1.94
C LYS A 56 -6.99 -4.07 2.22
N SER A 57 -6.15 -4.06 1.21
CA SER A 57 -4.71 -4.12 1.37
C SER A 57 -4.02 -3.10 0.49
N ILE A 58 -2.94 -2.55 1.03
CA ILE A 58 -1.95 -1.76 0.31
C ILE A 58 -0.60 -2.42 0.55
N ILE A 59 0.20 -2.53 -0.50
CA ILE A 59 1.52 -3.17 -0.44
C ILE A 59 2.58 -2.16 -0.84
N ALA A 60 3.67 -2.09 -0.08
CA ALA A 60 4.92 -1.46 -0.48
C ALA A 60 5.98 -2.54 -0.67
N ARG A 61 6.67 -2.54 -1.81
CA ARG A 61 7.70 -3.53 -2.15
C ARG A 61 8.95 -2.85 -2.71
N CYS A 62 10.11 -3.41 -2.37
CA CYS A 62 11.42 -2.91 -2.71
C CYS A 62 12.31 -4.02 -3.28
N GLN A 63 13.09 -3.66 -4.30
CA GLN A 63 14.04 -4.58 -4.93
C GLN A 63 15.27 -4.81 -4.03
N GLU A 64 15.59 -3.91 -3.11
CA GLU A 64 16.73 -4.04 -2.21
C GLU A 64 16.42 -4.95 -1.01
N PRO A 65 17.39 -5.73 -0.52
CA PRO A 65 17.25 -6.45 0.74
C PRO A 65 17.40 -5.48 1.91
N LEU A 66 16.33 -5.28 2.67
CA LEU A 66 16.27 -4.34 3.79
C LEU A 66 16.04 -5.06 5.11
N ILE A 67 16.42 -4.42 6.21
CA ILE A 67 16.09 -4.93 7.55
C ILE A 67 14.64 -4.59 7.90
N MET A 68 14.04 -5.40 8.77
CA MET A 68 12.63 -5.30 9.13
C MET A 68 12.17 -3.91 9.58
N GLU A 69 12.97 -3.23 10.39
CA GLU A 69 12.65 -1.88 10.89
C GLU A 69 12.58 -0.86 9.76
N GLN A 70 13.47 -0.97 8.76
CA GLN A 70 13.46 -0.12 7.58
C GLN A 70 12.27 -0.42 6.68
N ILE A 71 11.93 -1.70 6.51
CA ILE A 71 10.77 -2.12 5.70
C ILE A 71 9.47 -1.58 6.31
N LEU A 72 9.32 -1.72 7.63
CA LEU A 72 8.14 -1.25 8.34
C LEU A 72 8.02 0.28 8.29
N SER A 73 9.07 0.99 8.67
CA SER A 73 9.03 2.46 8.73
C SER A 73 8.90 3.10 7.34
N THR A 74 9.75 2.71 6.39
CA THR A 74 9.74 3.25 5.02
C THR A 74 8.51 2.80 4.27
N GLY A 75 8.17 1.51 4.34
CA GLY A 75 6.98 0.97 3.68
C GLY A 75 5.70 1.62 4.19
N LEU A 76 5.58 1.86 5.51
CA LEU A 76 4.43 2.59 6.06
C LEU A 76 4.37 4.00 5.51
N GLU A 77 5.48 4.75 5.55
CA GLU A 77 5.51 6.13 5.05
C GLU A 77 5.14 6.20 3.56
N LEU A 78 5.68 5.32 2.73
CA LEU A 78 5.36 5.28 1.30
C LEU A 78 3.91 4.86 1.03
N CYS A 79 3.37 3.91 1.80
CA CYS A 79 1.93 3.60 1.76
C CYS A 79 1.08 4.82 2.13
N GLN A 80 1.47 5.59 3.15
CA GLN A 80 0.77 6.82 3.51
C GLN A 80 0.80 7.84 2.37
N ARG A 81 1.98 8.06 1.76
CA ARG A 81 2.14 8.97 0.61
C ARG A 81 1.31 8.54 -0.59
N ALA A 82 1.29 7.25 -0.91
CA ALA A 82 0.46 6.73 -2.00
C ALA A 82 -1.04 7.01 -1.77
N LEU A 83 -1.53 6.76 -0.57
CA LEU A 83 -2.91 7.05 -0.19
C LEU A 83 -3.21 8.57 -0.20
N ASP A 84 -2.24 9.42 0.14
CA ASP A 84 -2.36 10.87 0.04
C ASP A 84 -2.56 11.29 -1.43
N LEU A 85 -1.75 10.73 -2.34
CA LEU A 85 -1.84 10.97 -3.78
C LEU A 85 -3.16 10.48 -4.36
N MET A 86 -3.64 9.29 -3.98
CA MET A 86 -4.94 8.78 -4.41
C MET A 86 -6.08 9.72 -4.03
N SER A 87 -6.05 10.27 -2.81
CA SER A 87 -7.09 11.17 -2.31
C SER A 87 -7.13 12.49 -3.05
N VAL A 88 -5.97 13.12 -3.26
CA VAL A 88 -5.86 14.39 -4.00
C VAL A 88 -6.19 14.21 -5.48
N SER A 89 -5.89 13.04 -6.05
CA SER A 89 -6.25 12.70 -7.43
C SER A 89 -7.73 12.34 -7.60
N GLY A 90 -8.53 12.35 -6.53
CA GLY A 90 -9.96 12.07 -6.55
C GLY A 90 -10.31 10.59 -6.76
N GLN A 91 -9.36 9.68 -6.57
CA GLN A 91 -9.54 8.24 -6.78
C GLN A 91 -10.31 7.59 -5.62
N ASP A 92 -9.71 7.60 -4.42
CA ASP A 92 -10.36 7.05 -3.22
C ASP A 92 -9.79 7.70 -1.96
N ASN A 93 -10.59 7.70 -0.89
CA ASN A 93 -10.22 8.21 0.42
C ASN A 93 -10.09 7.04 1.37
N LEU A 94 -8.88 6.47 1.42
CA LEU A 94 -8.57 5.26 2.18
C LEU A 94 -7.63 5.57 3.34
N GLN A 95 -7.71 4.76 4.39
CA GLN A 95 -6.82 4.84 5.54
C GLN A 95 -6.37 3.44 5.95
N ILE A 96 -5.14 3.35 6.46
CA ILE A 96 -4.62 2.14 7.10
C ILE A 96 -5.26 2.06 8.49
N GLU A 97 -5.92 0.95 8.81
CA GLU A 97 -6.75 0.83 10.01
C GLU A 97 -5.90 0.92 11.28
N LYS A 98 -4.82 0.12 11.35
CA LYS A 98 -3.92 0.04 12.50
C LYS A 98 -2.51 -0.39 12.07
N PRO A 99 -1.62 0.55 11.68
CA PRO A 99 -0.35 0.20 11.05
C PRO A 99 0.63 -0.57 11.96
N GLY A 100 0.44 -0.52 13.29
CA GLY A 100 1.24 -1.28 14.26
C GLY A 100 0.67 -2.65 14.63
N GLU A 101 -0.52 -3.01 14.15
CA GLU A 101 -1.19 -4.26 14.52
C GLU A 101 -1.11 -5.27 13.36
N PRO A 102 -2.13 -5.47 12.48
CA PRO A 102 -2.01 -6.49 11.45
C PRO A 102 -1.16 -6.03 10.27
N HIS A 103 -0.13 -6.79 9.93
CA HIS A 103 0.70 -6.56 8.75
C HIS A 103 1.40 -7.83 8.31
N VAL A 104 1.76 -7.89 7.03
CA VAL A 104 2.51 -9.01 6.44
C VAL A 104 3.82 -8.49 5.86
N LEU A 105 4.93 -9.10 6.24
CA LEU A 105 6.29 -8.71 5.86
C LEU A 105 6.97 -9.84 5.10
N VAL A 106 7.70 -9.50 4.06
CA VAL A 106 8.66 -10.37 3.38
C VAL A 106 10.02 -9.71 3.41
N PHE A 107 11.04 -10.44 3.85
CA PHE A 107 12.41 -9.93 3.84
C PHE A 107 13.43 -11.07 3.74
N LYS A 108 14.64 -10.73 3.28
CA LYS A 108 15.78 -11.64 3.27
C LYS A 108 16.56 -11.56 4.58
N SER A 109 16.96 -12.72 5.09
CA SER A 109 17.87 -12.86 6.24
C SER A 109 18.92 -13.91 5.92
N GLY A 110 20.09 -13.45 5.44
CA GLY A 110 21.08 -14.32 4.80
C GLY A 110 20.51 -14.93 3.51
N ASP A 111 20.69 -16.23 3.31
CA ASP A 111 20.20 -16.96 2.12
C ASP A 111 18.71 -17.38 2.23
N LYS A 112 18.02 -16.96 3.28
CA LYS A 112 16.61 -17.33 3.53
C LYS A 112 15.68 -16.16 3.28
N ILE A 113 14.52 -16.44 2.71
CA ILE A 113 13.38 -15.52 2.70
C ILE A 113 12.49 -15.83 3.89
N ILE A 114 12.15 -14.80 4.64
CA ILE A 114 11.27 -14.86 5.79
C ILE A 114 9.97 -14.15 5.43
N LEU A 115 8.85 -14.87 5.53
CA LEU A 115 7.51 -14.31 5.58
C LEU A 115 7.11 -14.19 7.06
N ARG A 116 6.71 -13.01 7.49
CA ARG A 116 6.21 -12.76 8.84
C ARG A 116 4.83 -12.13 8.76
N GLU A 117 3.86 -12.75 9.41
CA GLU A 117 2.54 -12.18 9.63
C GLU A 117 2.42 -11.78 11.10
N VAL A 118 1.95 -10.56 11.35
CA VAL A 118 1.48 -10.12 12.66
C VAL A 118 -0.02 -9.89 12.51
N SER A 119 -0.83 -10.45 13.40
CA SER A 119 -2.27 -10.25 13.43
C SER A 119 -2.78 -10.30 14.87
N ILE A 120 -3.79 -9.47 15.16
CA ILE A 120 -4.50 -9.42 16.43
C ILE A 120 -5.98 -9.58 16.10
N SER A 121 -6.59 -10.68 16.56
CA SER A 121 -7.98 -11.04 16.24
C SER A 121 -8.70 -11.55 17.48
N ASP A 122 -9.87 -10.98 17.78
CA ASP A 122 -10.84 -11.55 18.72
C ASP A 122 -11.67 -12.61 17.97
N PHE A 123 -11.42 -13.90 18.25
CA PHE A 123 -11.99 -14.97 17.44
C PHE A 123 -13.49 -15.23 17.70
N SER A 124 -14.27 -15.20 16.61
CA SER A 124 -15.25 -16.27 16.32
C SER A 124 -14.90 -16.88 14.96
N VAL A 125 -14.72 -18.20 14.92
CA VAL A 125 -14.12 -18.90 13.76
C VAL A 125 -15.16 -19.09 12.65
N SER A 126 -14.84 -18.70 11.42
CA SER A 126 -15.48 -19.22 10.20
C SER A 126 -14.47 -19.33 9.05
N LEU A 127 -14.58 -20.40 8.25
CA LEU A 127 -13.60 -20.79 7.23
C LEU A 127 -14.24 -20.65 5.83
N LYS A 128 -13.55 -20.01 4.89
CA LYS A 128 -14.00 -19.90 3.49
C LYS A 128 -12.82 -20.06 2.54
N ALA A 129 -12.95 -20.99 1.59
CA ALA A 129 -11.97 -21.26 0.54
C ALA A 129 -12.46 -20.68 -0.80
N THR A 130 -11.54 -20.18 -1.62
CA THR A 130 -11.83 -19.68 -2.98
C THR A 130 -10.79 -20.20 -3.96
N ALA A 131 -11.21 -20.54 -5.17
CA ALA A 131 -10.39 -21.01 -6.29
C ALA A 131 -10.56 -20.06 -7.48
N THR A 132 -9.52 -19.93 -8.32
CA THR A 132 -9.53 -19.08 -9.52
C THR A 132 -9.22 -19.92 -10.76
N VAL A 133 -9.88 -19.62 -11.89
CA VAL A 133 -9.72 -20.28 -13.20
C VAL A 133 -9.25 -19.24 -14.22
N LEU A 134 -8.36 -19.66 -15.13
CA LEU A 134 -7.76 -18.86 -16.22
C LEU A 134 -8.50 -19.10 -17.56
N ASP A 135 -8.41 -18.15 -18.49
CA ASP A 135 -8.82 -18.38 -19.89
C ASP A 135 -7.70 -19.05 -20.72
N SER A 136 -8.00 -19.38 -21.98
CA SER A 136 -7.10 -20.13 -22.85
C SER A 136 -5.87 -19.36 -23.35
N ASP A 137 -5.84 -18.04 -23.23
CA ASP A 137 -4.71 -17.22 -23.69
C ASP A 137 -3.97 -16.53 -22.54
N GLY A 138 -4.45 -16.68 -21.30
CA GLY A 138 -3.69 -16.45 -20.07
C GLY A 138 -3.28 -14.99 -19.80
N ASN A 139 -3.92 -14.01 -20.45
CA ASN A 139 -3.41 -12.63 -20.48
C ASN A 139 -4.21 -11.66 -19.61
N VAL A 140 -3.49 -10.85 -18.83
CA VAL A 140 -3.99 -9.67 -18.10
C VAL A 140 -3.29 -8.44 -18.68
N ILE A 141 -4.04 -7.35 -18.93
CA ILE A 141 -3.52 -6.13 -19.57
C ILE A 141 -3.20 -5.06 -18.49
N PRO A 142 -2.01 -4.43 -18.49
CA PRO A 142 -1.66 -3.37 -17.55
C PRO A 142 -2.14 -1.97 -18.00
N PRO A 143 -2.57 -1.09 -17.08
CA PRO A 143 -2.98 0.28 -17.38
C PRO A 143 -1.78 1.22 -17.64
N PRO A 144 -1.98 2.33 -18.37
CA PRO A 144 -0.94 3.30 -18.69
C PRO A 144 -0.48 4.11 -17.45
N LEU A 145 0.82 4.42 -17.40
CA LEU A 145 1.45 5.27 -16.39
C LEU A 145 1.02 6.72 -16.58
N GLU A 146 0.04 7.18 -15.78
CA GLU A 146 -0.20 8.61 -15.59
C GLU A 146 0.96 9.22 -14.80
N ARG A 147 1.39 10.44 -15.17
CA ARG A 147 2.39 11.17 -14.40
C ARG A 147 1.82 11.48 -13.03
N GLN A 148 2.39 10.85 -12.01
CA GLN A 148 2.03 11.08 -10.62
C GLN A 148 2.37 12.51 -10.23
N PRO A 149 1.48 13.23 -9.54
CA PRO A 149 1.83 14.53 -8.99
C PRO A 149 2.91 14.34 -7.92
N ASP A 150 3.82 15.32 -7.81
CA ASP A 150 4.82 15.32 -6.75
C ASP A 150 4.11 15.40 -5.40
N TRP A 151 4.44 14.45 -4.51
CA TRP A 151 3.86 14.44 -3.17
C TRP A 151 4.36 15.64 -2.36
N ILE A 152 3.43 16.33 -1.69
CA ILE A 152 3.71 17.37 -0.71
C ILE A 152 3.04 17.07 0.63
N SER A 153 3.55 17.66 1.71
CA SER A 153 3.09 17.36 3.06
C SER A 153 1.62 17.75 3.29
N ALA A 154 1.14 18.79 2.60
CA ALA A 154 -0.25 19.22 2.62
C ALA A 154 -1.25 18.09 2.24
N PHE A 155 -0.86 17.20 1.32
CA PHE A 155 -1.75 16.13 0.85
C PHE A 155 -2.15 15.15 1.94
N ARG A 156 -1.29 14.96 2.95
CA ARG A 156 -1.61 14.13 4.11
C ARG A 156 -2.76 14.68 4.92
N TYR A 157 -2.70 15.96 5.23
CA TYR A 157 -3.76 16.64 5.97
C TYR A 157 -5.04 16.73 5.16
N TYR A 158 -4.96 16.95 3.84
CA TYR A 158 -6.11 16.87 2.96
C TYR A 158 -6.80 15.50 3.05
N ARG A 159 -6.07 14.40 2.84
CA ARG A 159 -6.66 13.05 2.94
C ARG A 159 -7.27 12.80 4.31
N LEU A 160 -6.57 13.16 5.39
CA LEU A 160 -7.08 13.01 6.76
C LEU A 160 -8.38 13.80 6.98
N SER A 161 -8.56 14.95 6.34
CA SER A 161 -9.83 15.70 6.38
C SER A 161 -10.99 14.96 5.73
N GLN A 162 -10.71 14.14 4.70
CA GLN A 162 -11.72 13.41 3.94
C GLN A 162 -12.16 12.10 4.61
N VAL A 163 -11.25 11.42 5.32
CA VAL A 163 -11.51 10.11 5.93
C VAL A 163 -12.03 10.19 7.37
N ASN A 164 -11.79 11.31 8.05
CA ASN A 164 -12.19 11.45 9.45
C ASN A 164 -13.69 11.71 9.58
N THR A 165 -14.33 11.05 10.54
CA THR A 165 -15.77 11.16 10.81
C THR A 165 -16.10 12.27 11.81
N ASP A 166 -15.13 12.72 12.61
CA ASP A 166 -15.28 13.85 13.52
C ASP A 166 -15.11 15.17 12.74
N LEU A 167 -16.16 15.98 12.71
CA LEU A 167 -16.19 17.24 11.97
C LEU A 167 -15.11 18.24 12.41
N PHE A 168 -14.82 18.32 13.72
CA PHE A 168 -13.79 19.24 14.23
C PHE A 168 -12.41 18.81 13.80
N GLU A 169 -12.14 17.50 13.84
CA GLU A 169 -10.91 16.92 13.34
C GLU A 169 -10.76 17.07 11.82
N SER A 170 -11.83 16.88 11.06
CA SER A 170 -11.83 17.09 9.61
C SER A 170 -11.54 18.55 9.27
N TYR A 171 -12.17 19.51 9.95
CA TYR A 171 -11.88 20.93 9.76
C TYR A 171 -10.45 21.29 10.14
N ARG A 172 -9.94 20.78 11.27
CA ARG A 172 -8.56 20.99 11.70
C ARG A 172 -7.57 20.48 10.66
N ASN A 173 -7.77 19.28 10.13
CA ASN A 173 -6.91 18.71 9.10
C ASN A 173 -6.99 19.52 7.79
N LEU A 174 -8.18 20.00 7.40
CA LEU A 174 -8.30 20.86 6.22
C LEU A 174 -7.54 22.19 6.41
N TYR A 175 -7.62 22.80 7.59
CA TYR A 175 -6.84 24.01 7.91
C TYR A 175 -5.33 23.74 7.83
N LEU A 176 -4.85 22.64 8.44
CA LEU A 176 -3.44 22.25 8.39
C LEU A 176 -2.96 21.99 6.96
N SER A 177 -3.82 21.44 6.10
CA SER A 177 -3.52 21.28 4.68
C SER A 177 -3.24 22.63 4.00
N PHE A 178 -4.03 23.66 4.28
CA PHE A 178 -3.82 25.00 3.72
C PHE A 178 -2.57 25.67 4.30
N GLU A 179 -2.36 25.56 5.61
CA GLU A 179 -1.16 26.11 6.27
C GLU A 179 0.12 25.48 5.70
N SER A 180 0.12 24.15 5.55
CA SER A 180 1.24 23.39 4.98
C SER A 180 1.53 23.80 3.54
N LEU A 181 0.48 24.01 2.73
CA LEU A 181 0.62 24.47 1.34
C LEU A 181 1.26 25.86 1.28
N LEU A 182 0.82 26.80 2.14
CA LEU A 182 1.34 28.16 2.19
C LEU A 182 2.79 28.23 2.68
N HIS A 183 3.23 27.28 3.50
CA HIS A 183 4.60 27.21 3.99
C HIS A 183 5.59 26.67 2.93
N GLU A 184 5.11 25.87 1.98
CA GLU A 184 5.94 25.30 0.91
C GLU A 184 6.14 26.24 -0.31
N ILE A 185 5.39 27.35 -0.39
CA ILE A 185 5.51 28.41 -1.41
C ILE A 185 6.48 29.50 -0.95
#